data_AF-A0A3D0EV96-F1
#
_entry.id   AF-A0A3D0EV96-F1
#
_cell.length_a   1.000
_cell.length_b   1.000
_cell.length_c   1.000
_cell.angle_alpha   90.00
_cell.angle_beta   90.00
_cell.angle_gamma   90.00
#
_symmetry.space_group_name_H-M   'P 1'
#
loop_
_entity.id
_entity.type
_entity.pdbx_description
1 polymer ?
#
loop_
_entity_poly.entity_id
_entity_poly.type
_entity_poly.pdbx_seq_one_letter_code
_entity_poly.pdbx_strand_id
1 'polypeptide(L)'
;MKTRLSNLLLVPILLSQMIFLGCAGLEEDPTQNWTAEELYTNAKGRLDDKFFAQSIDVYKKLDLRYPYGPFAQQGKIDIAYAYWKMNDNASALMACDRFIREHPEHKHVDYLMYLKALVYFNDDKGLLGIFVSKNLAERDPGSARQAFDTLRDLVKRFPESRYAEDAQLRMAYLVNTLAEHETSVAEYYYRRGAYVASINRAQAVIETYPKAPHTPRALEILAASYEKSGLPDSKSKIDTIINLNFPGLRAAMAEDADSAWWDFWSKSNNAEVSGVDASEPDIAADKPWWKFWVNDGKPPQE
;
A
#
# COMPACT_ATOMS: atom_id res chain seq x y z
N MET A 1 -67.11 18.43 35.20
CA MET A 1 -66.70 17.12 34.65
C MET A 1 -66.73 17.00 33.11
N LYS A 2 -66.90 18.08 32.33
CA LYS A 2 -67.01 18.01 30.85
C LYS A 2 -65.70 18.31 30.07
N THR A 3 -64.65 18.83 30.71
CA THR A 3 -63.43 19.29 30.03
C THR A 3 -62.35 18.21 29.86
N ARG A 4 -62.45 17.05 30.53
CA ARG A 4 -61.43 15.99 30.44
C ARG A 4 -61.66 14.94 29.34
N LEU A 5 -62.88 14.81 28.81
CA LEU A 5 -63.16 13.90 27.68
C LEU A 5 -62.76 14.50 26.32
N SER A 6 -62.81 15.83 26.15
CA SER A 6 -62.43 16.50 24.90
C SER A 6 -60.94 16.32 24.57
N ASN A 7 -60.08 16.42 25.58
CA ASN A 7 -58.63 16.28 25.40
C ASN A 7 -58.17 14.84 25.16
N LEU A 8 -59.00 13.83 25.44
CA LEU A 8 -58.66 12.42 25.23
C LEU A 8 -58.89 11.97 23.77
N LEU A 9 -59.76 12.67 23.03
CA LEU A 9 -60.04 12.43 21.61
C LEU A 9 -59.09 13.18 20.66
N LEU A 10 -58.43 14.24 21.14
CA LEU A 10 -57.46 15.02 20.35
C LEU A 10 -56.11 14.29 20.15
N VAL A 11 -55.69 13.48 21.11
CA VAL A 11 -54.43 12.72 21.06
C VAL A 11 -54.37 11.70 19.90
N PRO A 12 -55.39 10.84 19.66
CA PRO A 12 -55.35 9.90 18.54
C PRO A 12 -55.45 10.59 17.17
N ILE A 13 -56.08 11.76 17.08
CA ILE A 13 -56.17 12.54 15.84
C ILE A 13 -54.81 13.16 15.48
N LEU A 14 -54.09 13.69 16.48
CA LEU A 14 -52.73 14.22 16.26
C LEU A 14 -51.73 13.09 15.93
N LEU A 15 -51.87 11.92 16.58
CA LEU A 15 -51.01 10.75 16.33
C LEU A 15 -51.26 10.14 14.93
N SER A 16 -52.50 10.17 14.45
CA SER A 16 -52.86 9.73 13.09
C SER A 16 -52.22 10.60 12.00
N GLN A 17 -52.04 11.90 12.21
CA GLN A 17 -51.40 12.78 11.23
C GLN A 17 -49.89 12.56 11.12
N MET A 18 -49.25 12.02 12.17
CA MET A 18 -47.83 11.67 12.16
C MET A 18 -47.52 10.42 11.31
N ILE A 19 -48.51 9.53 11.10
CA ILE A 19 -48.34 8.30 10.33
C ILE A 19 -48.39 8.59 8.81
N PHE A 20 -49.10 9.63 8.37
CA PHE A 20 -49.23 9.99 6.95
C PHE A 20 -48.03 10.77 6.37
N LEU A 21 -47.13 11.29 7.20
CA LEU A 21 -45.88 11.92 6.74
C LEU A 21 -44.79 10.92 6.35
N GLY A 22 -45.01 9.61 6.54
CA GLY A 22 -44.02 8.55 6.28
C GLY A 22 -43.92 8.03 4.84
N CYS A 23 -44.80 8.44 3.92
CA CYS A 23 -44.88 7.86 2.57
C CYS A 23 -44.63 8.83 1.40
N ALA A 24 -44.05 10.00 1.64
CA ALA A 24 -43.86 11.04 0.61
C ALA A 24 -42.46 11.11 -0.01
N GLY A 25 -41.71 10.01 -0.03
CA GLY A 25 -40.32 9.99 -0.50
C GLY A 25 -39.94 8.71 -1.23
N LEU A 26 -40.75 8.26 -2.19
CA LEU A 26 -40.29 7.30 -3.19
C LEU A 26 -39.65 8.13 -4.31
N GLU A 27 -38.37 8.41 -4.19
CA GLU A 27 -37.57 9.01 -5.25
C GLU A 27 -37.51 8.01 -6.41
N GLU A 28 -38.13 8.35 -7.53
CA GLU A 28 -38.16 7.50 -8.72
C GLU A 28 -36.75 7.44 -9.31
N ASP A 29 -36.19 6.23 -9.45
CA ASP A 29 -34.84 6.06 -9.98
C ASP A 29 -34.83 6.45 -11.47
N PRO A 30 -34.16 7.55 -11.86
CA PRO A 30 -34.18 8.04 -13.24
C PRO A 30 -33.54 7.07 -14.23
N THR A 31 -32.81 6.06 -13.74
CA THR A 31 -32.17 5.03 -14.56
C THR A 31 -33.05 3.81 -14.80
N GLN A 32 -34.26 3.73 -14.24
CA GLN A 32 -35.07 2.50 -14.19
C GLN A 32 -35.27 1.81 -15.55
N ASN A 33 -35.42 2.59 -16.62
CA ASN A 33 -35.67 2.08 -17.98
C ASN A 33 -34.41 2.03 -18.85
N TRP A 34 -33.24 2.28 -18.29
CA TRP A 34 -31.99 2.24 -19.06
C TRP A 34 -31.58 0.80 -19.39
N THR A 35 -31.12 0.63 -20.62
CA THR A 35 -30.48 -0.59 -21.11
C THR A 35 -29.12 -0.83 -20.42
N ALA A 36 -28.58 -2.04 -20.57
CA ALA A 36 -27.25 -2.38 -20.04
C ALA A 36 -26.14 -1.49 -20.64
N GLU A 37 -26.24 -1.15 -21.92
CA GLU A 37 -25.29 -0.27 -22.61
C GLU A 37 -25.39 1.17 -22.11
N GLU A 38 -26.60 1.70 -21.94
CA GLU A 38 -26.81 3.04 -21.38
C GLU A 38 -26.27 3.15 -19.95
N LEU A 39 -26.53 2.16 -19.10
CA LEU A 39 -25.98 2.10 -17.74
C LEU A 39 -24.45 2.08 -17.77
N TYR A 40 -23.85 1.22 -18.59
CA TYR A 40 -22.40 1.11 -18.70
C TYR A 40 -21.76 2.40 -19.21
N THR A 41 -22.23 2.94 -20.33
CA THR A 41 -21.68 4.15 -20.94
C THR A 41 -21.82 5.37 -20.01
N ASN A 42 -22.94 5.52 -19.30
CA ASN A 42 -23.11 6.58 -18.32
C ASN A 42 -22.22 6.39 -17.09
N ALA A 43 -22.10 5.16 -16.57
CA ALA A 43 -21.21 4.87 -15.45
C ALA A 43 -19.75 5.14 -15.82
N LYS A 44 -19.36 4.76 -17.04
CA LYS A 44 -18.03 4.95 -17.60
C LYS A 44 -17.70 6.43 -17.81
N GLY A 45 -18.61 7.21 -18.38
CA GLY A 45 -18.45 8.66 -18.49
C GLY A 45 -18.20 9.32 -17.14
N ARG A 46 -19.00 8.95 -16.12
CA ARG A 46 -18.79 9.43 -14.74
C ARG A 46 -17.45 9.00 -14.16
N LEU A 47 -17.00 7.78 -14.47
CA LEU A 47 -15.69 7.28 -14.05
C LEU A 47 -14.55 8.11 -14.64
N ASP A 48 -14.62 8.38 -15.94
CA ASP A 48 -13.62 9.12 -16.68
C ASP A 48 -13.60 10.60 -16.27
N ASP A 49 -14.76 11.17 -15.94
CA ASP A 49 -14.94 12.49 -15.34
C ASP A 49 -14.54 12.56 -13.84
N LYS A 50 -14.08 11.43 -13.27
CA LYS A 50 -13.66 11.28 -11.85
C LYS A 50 -14.79 11.42 -10.82
N PHE A 51 -16.04 11.32 -11.24
CA PHE A 51 -17.19 11.19 -10.36
C PHE A 51 -17.33 9.74 -9.85
N PHE A 52 -16.31 9.26 -9.14
CA PHE A 52 -16.18 7.85 -8.74
C PHE A 52 -17.37 7.31 -7.95
N ALA A 53 -17.87 8.05 -6.95
CA ALA A 53 -19.01 7.62 -6.13
C ALA A 53 -20.27 7.41 -6.99
N GLN A 54 -20.59 8.37 -7.86
CA GLN A 54 -21.74 8.30 -8.75
C GLN A 54 -21.57 7.20 -9.80
N SER A 55 -20.35 7.00 -10.30
CA SER A 55 -20.01 5.93 -11.22
C SER A 55 -20.27 4.55 -10.59
N ILE A 56 -19.81 4.35 -9.34
CA ILE A 56 -20.05 3.12 -8.57
C ILE A 56 -21.56 2.85 -8.44
N ASP A 57 -22.36 3.86 -8.12
CA ASP A 57 -23.80 3.69 -7.98
C ASP A 57 -24.45 3.21 -9.29
N VAL A 58 -24.05 3.78 -10.43
CA VAL A 58 -24.58 3.35 -11.74
C VAL A 58 -24.06 1.95 -12.11
N TYR A 59 -22.78 1.64 -11.87
CA TYR A 59 -22.25 0.29 -12.10
C TYR A 59 -22.90 -0.77 -11.20
N LYS A 60 -23.24 -0.44 -9.95
CA LYS A 60 -24.00 -1.35 -9.07
C LYS A 60 -25.39 -1.62 -9.61
N LYS A 61 -26.07 -0.60 -10.18
CA LYS A 61 -27.36 -0.81 -10.86
C LYS A 61 -27.20 -1.72 -12.09
N LEU A 62 -26.11 -1.59 -12.84
CA LEU A 62 -25.75 -2.50 -13.93
C LEU A 62 -25.58 -3.95 -13.43
N ASP A 63 -24.78 -4.17 -12.37
CA ASP A 63 -24.57 -5.51 -11.77
C ASP A 63 -25.88 -6.12 -11.26
N LEU A 64 -26.74 -5.32 -10.63
CA LEU A 64 -28.02 -5.78 -10.08
C LEU A 64 -29.05 -6.17 -11.15
N ARG A 65 -29.15 -5.38 -12.23
CA ARG A 65 -30.19 -5.56 -13.26
C ARG A 65 -29.75 -6.47 -14.40
N TYR A 66 -28.45 -6.45 -14.73
CA TYR A 66 -27.88 -7.17 -15.86
C TYR A 66 -26.63 -7.97 -15.44
N PRO A 67 -26.72 -8.87 -14.45
CA PRO A 67 -25.57 -9.58 -13.87
C PRO A 67 -24.80 -10.48 -14.85
N TYR A 68 -25.43 -10.88 -15.96
CA TYR A 68 -24.85 -11.69 -17.03
C TYR A 68 -24.76 -10.93 -18.37
N GLY A 69 -24.94 -9.60 -18.33
CA GLY A 69 -24.83 -8.75 -19.51
C GLY A 69 -23.38 -8.64 -20.02
N PRO A 70 -23.18 -8.16 -21.26
CA PRO A 70 -21.84 -8.06 -21.85
C PRO A 70 -20.90 -7.18 -21.03
N PHE A 71 -21.42 -6.15 -20.37
CA PHE A 71 -20.64 -5.21 -19.56
C PHE A 71 -20.56 -5.55 -18.07
N ALA A 72 -21.17 -6.66 -17.63
CA ALA A 72 -21.28 -6.96 -16.21
C ALA A 72 -19.90 -7.19 -15.55
N GLN A 73 -19.03 -7.93 -16.23
CA GLN A 73 -17.68 -8.22 -15.73
C GLN A 73 -16.81 -6.96 -15.73
N GLN A 74 -16.81 -6.21 -16.84
CA GLN A 74 -16.07 -4.95 -16.92
C GLN A 74 -16.55 -3.92 -15.88
N GLY A 75 -17.86 -3.81 -15.65
CA GLY A 75 -18.40 -2.94 -14.60
C GLY A 75 -17.92 -3.29 -13.19
N LYS A 76 -17.77 -4.58 -12.86
CA LYS A 76 -17.18 -5.01 -11.58
C LYS A 76 -15.70 -4.62 -11.46
N ILE A 77 -14.94 -4.71 -12.55
CA ILE A 77 -13.54 -4.26 -12.61
C ILE A 77 -13.45 -2.75 -12.39
N ASP A 78 -14.31 -1.98 -13.08
CA ASP A 78 -14.36 -0.52 -12.97
C ASP A 78 -14.79 -0.06 -11.56
N ILE A 79 -15.70 -0.78 -10.89
CA ILE A 79 -16.07 -0.55 -9.48
C ILE A 79 -14.84 -0.67 -8.57
N ALA A 80 -14.02 -1.72 -8.74
CA ALA A 80 -12.83 -1.91 -7.91
C ALA A 80 -11.83 -0.75 -8.09
N TYR A 81 -11.63 -0.30 -9.33
CA TYR A 81 -10.81 0.86 -9.64
C TYR A 81 -11.35 2.16 -9.02
N ALA A 82 -12.66 2.39 -9.14
CA ALA A 82 -13.31 3.57 -8.57
C ALA A 82 -13.16 3.63 -7.04
N TYR A 83 -13.30 2.49 -6.35
CA TYR A 83 -13.08 2.41 -4.91
C TYR A 83 -11.63 2.74 -4.53
N TRP A 84 -10.66 2.20 -5.25
CA TRP A 84 -9.25 2.52 -5.04
C TRP A 84 -8.98 4.02 -5.23
N LYS A 85 -9.53 4.63 -6.29
CA LYS A 85 -9.40 6.08 -6.53
C LYS A 85 -10.08 6.97 -5.49
N MET A 86 -11.07 6.44 -4.79
CA MET A 86 -11.70 7.11 -3.64
C MET A 86 -10.96 6.86 -2.32
N ASN A 87 -9.85 6.10 -2.35
CA ASN A 87 -9.13 5.65 -1.16
C ASN A 87 -9.99 4.80 -0.20
N ASP A 88 -11.06 4.18 -0.73
CA ASP A 88 -11.85 3.20 0.01
C ASP A 88 -11.22 1.81 -0.17
N ASN A 89 -10.10 1.62 0.53
CA ASN A 89 -9.28 0.41 0.42
C ASN A 89 -10.05 -0.85 0.79
N ALA A 90 -10.94 -0.79 1.79
CA ALA A 90 -11.73 -1.94 2.22
C ALA A 90 -12.68 -2.41 1.11
N SER A 91 -13.42 -1.48 0.50
CA SER A 91 -14.31 -1.80 -0.61
C SER A 91 -13.54 -2.23 -1.86
N ALA A 92 -12.40 -1.61 -2.15
CA ALA A 92 -11.55 -1.98 -3.29
C ALA A 92 -11.02 -3.42 -3.17
N LEU A 93 -10.48 -3.79 -1.99
CA LEU A 93 -10.02 -5.15 -1.72
C LEU A 93 -11.15 -6.16 -1.86
N MET A 94 -12.32 -5.86 -1.28
CA MET A 94 -13.49 -6.74 -1.36
C MET A 94 -13.95 -6.92 -2.82
N ALA A 95 -13.98 -5.85 -3.61
CA ALA A 95 -14.34 -5.90 -5.02
C ALA A 95 -13.34 -6.74 -5.84
N CYS A 96 -12.04 -6.54 -5.63
CA CYS A 96 -10.99 -7.34 -6.27
C CYS A 96 -11.13 -8.83 -5.91
N ASP A 97 -11.25 -9.14 -4.62
CA ASP A 97 -11.36 -10.52 -4.13
C ASP A 97 -12.62 -11.22 -4.62
N ARG A 98 -13.73 -10.49 -4.68
CA ARG A 98 -14.98 -10.99 -5.25
C ARG A 98 -14.79 -11.38 -6.71
N PHE A 99 -14.26 -10.49 -7.53
CA PHE A 99 -14.09 -10.76 -8.96
C PHE A 99 -13.10 -11.91 -9.21
N ILE A 100 -11.94 -11.92 -8.55
CA ILE A 100 -10.92 -12.96 -8.74
C ILE A 100 -11.47 -14.35 -8.37
N ARG A 101 -12.35 -14.42 -7.36
CA ARG A 101 -13.00 -15.66 -6.93
C ARG A 101 -14.13 -16.09 -7.88
N GLU A 102 -14.94 -15.15 -8.33
CA GLU A 102 -16.09 -15.41 -9.23
C GLU A 102 -15.63 -15.74 -10.66
N HIS A 103 -14.53 -15.13 -11.11
CA HIS A 103 -14.05 -15.19 -12.50
C HIS A 103 -12.53 -15.45 -12.59
N PRO A 104 -12.02 -16.58 -12.08
CA PRO A 104 -10.58 -16.85 -11.96
C PRO A 104 -9.84 -16.99 -13.29
N GLU A 105 -10.55 -17.28 -14.39
CA GLU A 105 -10.00 -17.45 -15.75
C GLU A 105 -10.15 -16.20 -16.63
N HIS A 106 -10.68 -15.09 -16.08
CA HIS A 106 -10.91 -13.89 -16.87
C HIS A 106 -9.59 -13.21 -17.28
N LYS A 107 -9.56 -12.63 -18.49
CA LYS A 107 -8.39 -11.97 -19.11
C LYS A 107 -7.78 -10.81 -18.30
N HIS A 108 -8.52 -10.28 -17.32
CA HIS A 108 -8.13 -9.12 -16.49
C HIS A 108 -7.94 -9.48 -15.01
N VAL A 109 -7.82 -10.76 -14.67
CA VAL A 109 -7.48 -11.20 -13.31
C VAL A 109 -6.09 -10.69 -12.91
N ASP A 110 -5.15 -10.64 -13.86
CA ASP A 110 -3.83 -10.05 -13.67
C ASP A 110 -3.92 -8.57 -13.25
N TYR A 111 -4.76 -7.78 -13.93
CA TYR A 111 -5.02 -6.39 -13.54
C TYR A 111 -5.61 -6.28 -12.14
N LEU A 112 -6.60 -7.10 -11.77
CA LEU A 112 -7.18 -7.02 -10.42
C LEU A 112 -6.24 -7.51 -9.33
N MET A 113 -5.36 -8.47 -9.61
CA MET A 113 -4.30 -8.83 -8.67
C MET A 113 -3.32 -7.67 -8.50
N TYR A 114 -2.98 -6.97 -9.58
CA TYR A 114 -2.14 -5.78 -9.53
C TYR A 114 -2.81 -4.65 -8.74
N LEU A 115 -4.07 -4.32 -9.05
CA LEU A 115 -4.85 -3.31 -8.33
C LEU A 115 -4.99 -3.65 -6.85
N LYS A 116 -5.28 -4.90 -6.50
CA LYS A 116 -5.32 -5.39 -5.12
C LYS A 116 -3.99 -5.14 -4.40
N ALA A 117 -2.87 -5.39 -5.07
CA ALA A 117 -1.56 -5.08 -4.51
C ALA A 117 -1.31 -3.58 -4.32
N LEU A 118 -1.76 -2.74 -5.26
CA LEU A 118 -1.69 -1.28 -5.11
C LEU A 118 -2.51 -0.77 -3.92
N VAL A 119 -3.67 -1.37 -3.67
CA VAL A 119 -4.51 -1.06 -2.50
C VAL A 119 -3.77 -1.41 -1.20
N TYR A 120 -3.13 -2.58 -1.12
CA TYR A 120 -2.29 -2.94 0.04
C TYR A 120 -1.03 -2.08 0.18
N PHE A 121 -0.43 -1.70 -0.95
CA PHE A 121 0.68 -0.76 -0.97
C PHE A 121 0.29 0.61 -0.40
N ASN A 122 -1.02 0.91 -0.39
CA ASN A 122 -1.59 2.17 0.06
C ASN A 122 -0.90 3.35 -0.60
N ASP A 123 -0.84 3.33 -1.93
CA ASP A 123 -0.18 4.31 -2.82
C ASP A 123 -0.83 5.71 -2.80
N ASP A 124 -1.55 6.03 -1.73
CA ASP A 124 -2.34 7.25 -1.53
C ASP A 124 -1.46 8.50 -1.37
N LYS A 125 -0.14 8.33 -1.34
CA LYS A 125 0.78 9.44 -1.46
C LYS A 125 1.32 9.46 -2.89
N GLY A 126 0.71 10.28 -3.75
CA GLY A 126 1.30 10.66 -5.05
C GLY A 126 2.70 11.29 -4.90
N LEU A 127 3.07 12.25 -5.74
CA LEU A 127 4.39 12.91 -5.74
C LEU A 127 4.94 13.35 -4.34
N LEU A 128 4.08 13.57 -3.35
CA LEU A 128 4.44 13.95 -1.97
C LEU A 128 4.77 12.77 -1.03
N GLY A 129 4.51 11.53 -1.42
CA GLY A 129 4.84 10.34 -0.62
C GLY A 129 6.31 10.08 -0.46
N ILE A 130 7.06 10.46 -1.50
CA ILE A 130 8.48 10.22 -1.67
C ILE A 130 9.32 10.95 -0.60
N PHE A 131 8.89 12.13 -0.14
CA PHE A 131 9.57 12.87 0.93
C PHE A 131 9.13 12.47 2.34
N VAL A 132 8.05 11.68 2.45
CA VAL A 132 7.49 11.17 3.72
C VAL A 132 7.55 9.63 3.76
N SER A 133 8.40 9.03 2.92
CA SER A 133 8.46 7.58 2.64
C SER A 133 9.15 6.73 3.71
N LYS A 134 9.40 7.27 4.90
CA LYS A 134 9.83 6.45 6.05
C LYS A 134 8.72 5.58 6.66
N ASN A 135 7.49 5.65 6.16
CA ASN A 135 6.32 5.31 6.98
C ASN A 135 5.54 4.03 6.59
N LEU A 136 5.85 3.30 5.52
CA LEU A 136 5.02 2.11 5.20
C LEU A 136 5.34 0.94 6.12
N ALA A 137 6.61 0.54 6.21
CA ALA A 137 7.00 -0.57 7.08
C ALA A 137 6.95 -0.21 8.58
N GLU A 138 7.13 1.07 8.94
CA GLU A 138 6.97 1.54 10.33
C GLU A 138 5.50 1.57 10.80
N ARG A 139 4.51 1.76 9.89
CA ARG A 139 3.09 1.88 10.27
C ARG A 139 2.34 0.56 10.25
N ASP A 140 2.54 -0.25 9.20
CA ASP A 140 1.93 -1.57 9.09
C ASP A 140 2.73 -2.51 8.17
N PRO A 141 3.65 -3.32 8.71
CA PRO A 141 4.37 -4.33 7.93
C PRO A 141 3.45 -5.44 7.39
N GLY A 142 2.22 -5.58 7.90
CA GLY A 142 1.23 -6.54 7.44
C GLY A 142 0.76 -6.24 6.02
N SER A 143 0.32 -5.00 5.77
CA SER A 143 -0.11 -4.55 4.44
C SER A 143 1.01 -4.67 3.39
N ALA A 144 2.26 -4.32 3.76
CA ALA A 144 3.42 -4.48 2.87
C ALA A 144 3.67 -5.95 2.49
N ARG A 145 3.52 -6.89 3.44
CA ARG A 145 3.62 -8.33 3.18
C ARG A 145 2.51 -8.82 2.27
N GLN A 146 1.27 -8.39 2.50
CA GLN A 146 0.13 -8.73 1.65
C GLN A 146 0.28 -8.20 0.22
N ALA A 147 0.81 -6.99 0.05
CA ALA A 147 1.17 -6.45 -1.26
C ALA A 147 2.21 -7.34 -1.94
N PHE A 148 3.30 -7.68 -1.26
CA PHE A 148 4.35 -8.55 -1.80
C PHE A 148 3.82 -9.91 -2.23
N ASP A 149 3.04 -10.58 -1.37
CA ASP A 149 2.45 -11.89 -1.67
C ASP A 149 1.52 -11.83 -2.88
N THR A 150 0.71 -10.77 -2.99
CA THR A 150 -0.20 -10.57 -4.12
C THR A 150 0.57 -10.34 -5.43
N LEU A 151 1.62 -9.51 -5.41
CA LEU A 151 2.48 -9.26 -6.58
C LEU A 151 3.27 -10.50 -6.99
N ARG A 152 3.81 -11.25 -6.02
CA ARG A 152 4.49 -12.53 -6.28
C ARG A 152 3.56 -13.50 -6.98
N ASP A 153 2.33 -13.63 -6.50
CA ASP A 153 1.34 -14.52 -7.08
C ASP A 153 0.93 -14.06 -8.49
N LEU A 154 0.86 -12.74 -8.74
CA LEU A 154 0.65 -12.17 -10.07
C LEU A 154 1.77 -12.55 -11.02
N VAL A 155 3.04 -12.28 -10.67
CA VAL A 155 4.20 -12.56 -11.53
C VAL A 155 4.33 -14.06 -11.79
N LYS A 156 4.03 -14.89 -10.80
CA LYS A 156 4.07 -16.35 -10.93
C LYS A 156 2.98 -16.89 -11.86
N ARG A 157 1.76 -16.35 -11.79
CA ARG A 157 0.61 -16.83 -12.57
C ARG A 157 0.54 -16.20 -13.97
N PHE A 158 0.97 -14.95 -14.10
CA PHE A 158 0.86 -14.14 -15.31
C PHE A 158 2.20 -13.47 -15.63
N PRO A 159 3.26 -14.24 -15.94
CA PRO A 159 4.59 -13.69 -16.20
C PRO A 159 4.63 -12.74 -17.41
N GLU A 160 3.78 -12.97 -18.41
CA GLU A 160 3.67 -12.15 -19.63
C GLU A 160 2.69 -10.97 -19.49
N SER A 161 2.14 -10.74 -18.29
CA SER A 161 1.24 -9.61 -18.07
C SER A 161 1.98 -8.28 -18.24
N ARG A 162 1.31 -7.28 -18.81
CA ARG A 162 1.80 -5.88 -18.84
C ARG A 162 2.13 -5.30 -17.45
N TYR A 163 1.62 -5.91 -16.39
CA TYR A 163 1.84 -5.48 -15.00
C TYR A 163 2.99 -6.22 -14.32
N ALA A 164 3.55 -7.27 -14.95
CA ALA A 164 4.54 -8.14 -14.32
C ALA A 164 5.87 -7.42 -14.03
N GLU A 165 6.35 -6.59 -14.95
CA GLU A 165 7.59 -5.83 -14.78
C GLU A 165 7.50 -4.84 -13.61
N ASP A 166 6.44 -4.04 -13.57
CA ASP A 166 6.20 -3.10 -12.46
C ASP A 166 5.99 -3.84 -11.12
N ALA A 167 5.29 -4.98 -11.14
CA ALA A 167 5.11 -5.83 -9.97
C ALA A 167 6.46 -6.32 -9.40
N GLN A 168 7.40 -6.73 -10.25
CA GLN A 168 8.74 -7.14 -9.83
C GLN A 168 9.52 -5.99 -9.18
N LEU A 169 9.44 -4.78 -9.75
CA LEU A 169 10.07 -3.59 -9.17
C LEU A 169 9.47 -3.24 -7.80
N ARG A 170 8.14 -3.27 -7.67
CA ARG A 170 7.44 -3.08 -6.38
C ARG A 170 7.81 -4.16 -5.35
N MET A 171 7.93 -5.41 -5.78
CA MET A 171 8.39 -6.49 -4.90
C MET A 171 9.79 -6.22 -4.36
N ALA A 172 10.73 -5.79 -5.21
CA ALA A 172 12.08 -5.44 -4.79
C ALA A 172 12.07 -4.28 -3.78
N TYR A 173 11.27 -3.24 -4.04
CA TYR A 173 11.07 -2.14 -3.10
C TYR A 173 10.54 -2.64 -1.74
N LEU A 174 9.45 -3.43 -1.75
CA LEU A 174 8.83 -3.96 -0.53
C LEU A 174 9.81 -4.82 0.29
N VAL A 175 10.60 -5.67 -0.38
CA VAL A 175 11.66 -6.46 0.28
C VAL A 175 12.67 -5.58 0.98
N ASN A 176 13.13 -4.51 0.30
CA ASN A 176 14.10 -3.59 0.87
C ASN A 176 13.52 -2.84 2.09
N THR A 177 12.28 -2.35 1.99
CA THR A 177 11.60 -1.64 3.08
C THR A 177 11.30 -2.56 4.28
N LEU A 178 10.88 -3.81 4.04
CA LEU A 178 10.64 -4.79 5.10
C LEU A 178 11.94 -5.19 5.81
N ALA A 179 13.03 -5.36 5.05
CA ALA A 179 14.35 -5.64 5.60
C ALA A 179 14.89 -4.46 6.42
N GLU A 180 14.72 -3.22 5.95
CA GLU A 180 15.06 -2.00 6.68
C GLU A 180 14.36 -1.95 8.03
N HIS A 181 13.04 -2.10 8.04
CA HIS A 181 12.23 -2.05 9.25
C HIS A 181 12.65 -3.10 10.29
N GLU A 182 12.76 -4.37 9.89
CA GLU A 182 13.17 -5.44 10.80
C GLU A 182 14.60 -5.21 11.34
N THR A 183 15.50 -4.67 10.50
CA THR A 183 16.85 -4.28 10.93
C THR A 183 16.82 -3.14 11.94
N SER A 184 15.99 -2.11 11.73
CA SER A 184 15.82 -1.00 12.68
C SER A 184 15.22 -1.47 14.01
N VAL A 185 14.29 -2.42 13.98
CA VAL A 185 13.73 -3.05 15.19
C VAL A 185 14.79 -3.86 15.93
N ALA A 186 15.63 -4.62 15.21
CA ALA A 186 16.76 -5.33 15.80
C ALA A 186 17.72 -4.35 16.50
N GLU A 187 18.08 -3.26 15.83
CA GLU A 187 18.96 -2.22 16.37
C GLU A 187 18.35 -1.54 17.61
N TYR A 188 17.04 -1.27 17.59
CA TYR A 188 16.33 -0.73 18.74
C TYR A 188 16.46 -1.65 19.96
N TYR A 189 16.23 -2.96 19.80
CA TYR A 189 16.39 -3.93 20.89
C TYR A 189 17.83 -4.05 21.36
N TYR A 190 18.80 -4.04 20.44
CA TYR A 190 20.22 -4.05 20.78
C TYR A 190 20.60 -2.85 21.68
N ARG A 191 20.22 -1.63 21.29
CA ARG A 191 20.48 -0.41 22.08
C ARG A 191 19.85 -0.44 23.48
N ARG A 192 18.74 -1.17 23.64
CA ARG A 192 18.03 -1.35 24.92
C ARG A 192 18.58 -2.49 25.77
N GLY A 193 19.60 -3.22 25.30
CA GLY A 193 20.16 -4.38 25.99
C GLY A 193 19.33 -5.66 25.87
N ALA A 194 18.28 -5.66 25.04
CA ALA A 194 17.42 -6.81 24.80
C ALA A 194 18.00 -7.72 23.71
N TYR A 195 19.17 -8.30 23.97
CA TYR A 195 19.97 -8.98 22.95
C TYR A 195 19.30 -10.21 22.32
N VAL A 196 18.53 -11.00 23.09
CA VAL A 196 17.77 -12.14 22.54
C VAL A 196 16.73 -11.67 21.51
N ALA A 197 16.01 -10.59 21.80
CA ALA A 197 15.04 -10.02 20.86
C ALA A 197 15.72 -9.44 19.62
N SER A 198 16.87 -8.79 19.80
CA SER A 198 17.71 -8.29 18.69
C SER A 198 18.18 -9.44 17.78
N ILE A 199 18.69 -10.53 18.37
CA ILE A 199 19.11 -11.75 17.64
C ILE A 199 17.96 -12.27 16.78
N ASN A 200 16.78 -12.48 17.37
CA ASN A 200 15.63 -13.03 16.65
C ASN A 200 15.22 -12.15 15.46
N ARG A 201 15.26 -10.82 15.62
CA ARG A 201 14.90 -9.86 14.56
C ARG A 201 15.94 -9.83 13.45
N ALA A 202 17.23 -9.79 13.80
CA ALA A 202 18.30 -9.80 12.82
C ALA A 202 18.36 -11.12 12.04
N GLN A 203 18.14 -12.27 12.69
CA GLN A 203 18.02 -13.56 12.03
C GLN A 203 16.87 -13.58 11.03
N ALA A 204 15.71 -13.06 11.40
CA ALA A 204 14.56 -12.97 10.49
C ALA A 204 14.89 -12.18 9.21
N VAL A 205 15.68 -11.11 9.30
CA VAL A 205 16.15 -10.37 8.11
C VAL A 205 17.02 -11.24 7.22
N ILE A 206 17.99 -11.95 7.80
CA ILE A 206 18.95 -12.77 7.05
C ILE A 206 18.25 -13.96 6.37
N GLU A 207 17.29 -14.58 7.07
CA GLU A 207 16.53 -15.73 6.57
C GLU A 207 15.53 -15.32 5.48
N THR A 208 14.83 -14.19 5.68
CA THR A 208 13.72 -13.78 4.80
C THR A 208 14.16 -12.91 3.63
N TYR A 209 15.16 -12.04 3.85
CA TYR A 209 15.58 -11.02 2.89
C TYR A 209 17.10 -11.03 2.62
N PRO A 210 17.74 -12.19 2.34
CA PRO A 210 19.21 -12.32 2.30
C PRO A 210 19.92 -11.43 1.27
N LYS A 211 19.20 -10.92 0.26
CA LYS A 211 19.73 -10.06 -0.81
C LYS A 211 19.38 -8.59 -0.63
N ALA A 212 18.66 -8.22 0.43
CA ALA A 212 18.28 -6.83 0.65
C ALA A 212 19.50 -5.99 1.07
N PRO A 213 19.58 -4.70 0.68
CA PRO A 213 20.69 -3.81 1.06
C PRO A 213 20.92 -3.69 2.56
N HIS A 214 19.90 -3.92 3.40
CA HIS A 214 20.00 -3.84 4.86
C HIS A 214 20.50 -5.13 5.53
N THR A 215 20.64 -6.24 4.78
CA THR A 215 21.14 -7.52 5.32
C THR A 215 22.53 -7.43 5.95
N PRO A 216 23.52 -6.73 5.35
CA PRO A 216 24.84 -6.58 5.96
C PRO A 216 24.76 -5.92 7.34
N ARG A 217 23.92 -4.89 7.50
CA ARG A 217 23.71 -4.24 8.80
C ARG A 217 23.06 -5.19 9.82
N ALA A 218 22.08 -6.00 9.40
CA ALA A 218 21.47 -6.99 10.26
C ALA A 218 22.49 -8.05 10.73
N LEU A 219 23.41 -8.49 9.86
CA LEU A 219 24.50 -9.41 10.22
C LEU A 219 25.42 -8.82 11.30
N GLU A 220 25.75 -7.54 11.22
CA GLU A 220 26.54 -6.87 12.25
C GLU A 220 25.81 -6.78 13.59
N ILE A 221 24.54 -6.37 13.57
CA ILE A 221 23.70 -6.31 14.78
C ILE A 221 23.60 -7.71 15.39
N LEU A 222 23.48 -8.76 14.57
CA LEU A 222 23.45 -10.14 15.02
C LEU A 222 24.77 -10.54 15.70
N ALA A 223 25.92 -10.27 15.07
CA ALA A 223 27.24 -10.54 15.64
C ALA A 223 27.45 -9.81 16.97
N ALA A 224 27.14 -8.52 17.02
CA ALA A 224 27.23 -7.69 18.23
C ALA A 224 26.30 -8.18 19.33
N SER A 225 25.08 -8.61 18.98
CA SER A 225 24.12 -9.15 19.95
C SER A 225 24.56 -10.50 20.52
N TYR A 226 25.17 -11.37 19.70
CA TYR A 226 25.77 -12.62 20.19
C TYR A 226 26.92 -12.35 21.15
N GLU A 227 27.80 -11.41 20.83
CA GLU A 227 28.89 -11.00 21.72
C GLU A 227 28.38 -10.53 23.08
N LYS A 228 27.41 -9.61 23.08
CA LYS A 228 26.82 -9.08 24.32
C LYS A 228 26.02 -10.12 25.11
N SER A 229 25.56 -11.18 24.46
CA SER A 229 24.89 -12.31 25.11
C SER A 229 25.85 -13.40 25.62
N GLY A 230 27.17 -13.23 25.47
CA GLY A 230 28.16 -14.21 25.89
C GLY A 230 28.27 -15.42 24.95
N LEU A 231 27.94 -15.26 23.66
CA LEU A 231 27.97 -16.30 22.63
C LEU A 231 29.06 -16.02 21.56
N PRO A 232 30.36 -16.02 21.93
CA PRO A 232 31.46 -15.65 21.03
C PRO A 232 31.62 -16.61 19.84
N ASP A 233 31.33 -17.90 20.01
CA ASP A 233 31.40 -18.88 18.93
C ASP A 233 30.38 -18.57 17.82
N SER A 234 29.17 -18.16 18.20
CA SER A 234 28.14 -17.73 17.25
C SER A 234 28.55 -16.45 16.54
N LYS A 235 29.11 -15.47 17.26
CA LYS A 235 29.69 -14.26 16.67
C LYS A 235 30.74 -14.61 15.61
N SER A 236 31.70 -15.48 15.95
CA SER A 236 32.79 -15.87 15.03
C SER A 236 32.25 -16.49 13.72
N LYS A 237 31.18 -17.28 13.79
CA LYS A 237 30.50 -17.81 12.60
C LYS A 237 29.89 -16.70 11.74
N ILE A 238 29.21 -15.73 12.36
CA ILE A 238 28.65 -14.59 11.63
C ILE A 238 29.76 -13.71 11.02
N ASP A 239 30.84 -13.47 11.77
CA ASP A 239 32.02 -12.73 11.27
C ASP A 239 32.61 -13.41 10.03
N THR A 240 32.69 -14.74 10.03
CA THR A 240 33.12 -15.51 8.86
C THR A 240 32.20 -15.27 7.66
N ILE A 241 30.87 -15.28 7.86
CA ILE A 241 29.90 -15.01 6.79
C ILE A 241 30.06 -13.58 6.24
N ILE A 242 30.21 -12.59 7.12
CA ILE A 242 30.42 -11.19 6.73
C ILE A 242 31.69 -11.06 5.90
N ASN A 243 32.81 -11.61 6.37
CA ASN A 243 34.10 -11.49 5.68
C ASN A 243 34.12 -12.19 4.31
N LEU A 244 33.39 -13.30 4.17
CA LEU A 244 33.30 -14.04 2.90
C LEU A 244 32.40 -13.34 1.87
N ASN A 245 31.28 -12.74 2.29
CA ASN A 245 30.27 -12.22 1.37
C ASN A 245 30.29 -10.70 1.20
N PHE A 246 30.86 -9.96 2.17
CA PHE A 246 30.89 -8.50 2.19
C PHE A 246 32.29 -7.98 2.57
N PRO A 247 33.34 -8.30 1.79
CA PRO A 247 34.68 -7.80 2.06
C PRO A 247 34.69 -6.27 2.00
N GLY A 248 35.21 -5.61 3.06
CA GLY A 248 35.26 -4.15 3.15
C GLY A 248 34.08 -3.49 3.86
N LEU A 249 32.99 -4.22 4.18
CA LEU A 249 31.82 -3.67 4.89
C LEU A 249 32.21 -2.94 6.18
N ARG A 250 33.04 -3.56 7.01
CA ARG A 250 33.50 -2.99 8.29
C ARG A 250 34.33 -1.73 8.13
N ALA A 251 35.10 -1.63 7.05
CA ALA A 251 35.92 -0.45 6.78
C ALA A 251 35.04 0.73 6.35
N ALA A 252 34.10 0.49 5.42
CA ALA A 252 33.13 1.49 4.98
C ALA A 252 32.27 2.00 6.15
N MET A 253 31.83 1.10 7.03
CA MET A 253 31.01 1.49 8.18
C MET A 253 31.80 2.22 9.29
N ALA A 254 33.09 1.94 9.43
CA ALA A 254 33.95 2.71 10.33
C ALA A 254 34.13 4.15 9.81
N GLU A 255 34.29 4.32 8.50
CA GLU A 255 34.35 5.64 7.84
C GLU A 255 33.01 6.41 7.97
N ASP A 256 31.88 5.72 7.82
CA ASP A 256 30.54 6.32 8.03
C ASP A 256 30.26 6.69 9.50
N ALA A 257 30.78 5.92 10.47
CA ALA A 257 30.65 6.23 11.89
C ALA A 257 31.39 7.51 12.28
N ASP A 258 32.52 7.79 11.61
CA ASP A 258 33.32 9.00 11.80
C ASP A 258 32.71 10.23 11.10
N SER A 259 31.87 10.04 10.06
CA SER A 259 31.21 11.12 9.29
C SER A 259 29.80 11.48 9.76
N ALA A 260 29.41 11.00 10.93
CA ALA A 260 28.03 11.03 11.36
C ALA A 260 27.41 12.44 11.44
N TRP A 261 26.27 12.60 10.78
CA TRP A 261 25.48 13.82 10.60
C TRP A 261 25.12 14.63 11.88
N TRP A 262 25.32 14.09 13.09
CA TRP A 262 25.20 14.85 14.34
C TRP A 262 26.41 15.76 14.61
N ASP A 263 27.56 15.50 13.97
CA ASP A 263 28.77 16.33 14.06
C ASP A 263 28.59 17.69 13.34
N PHE A 264 27.66 17.77 12.38
CA PHE A 264 27.21 19.02 11.75
C PHE A 264 26.57 20.00 12.74
N TRP A 265 25.82 19.50 13.74
CA TRP A 265 25.21 20.33 14.79
C TRP A 265 26.14 20.60 15.98
N SER A 266 27.18 19.77 16.17
CA SER A 266 28.19 19.99 17.22
C SER A 266 29.16 21.13 16.85
N LYS A 267 29.41 21.33 15.54
CA LYS A 267 30.41 22.26 15.00
C LYS A 267 29.85 23.60 14.48
N SER A 268 28.55 23.85 14.53
CA SER A 268 27.94 25.07 13.97
C SER A 268 28.09 26.33 14.83
N ASN A 269 29.10 26.42 15.71
CA ASN A 269 29.32 27.62 16.54
C ASN A 269 30.70 28.27 16.39
N ASN A 270 31.53 27.88 15.42
CA ASN A 270 32.72 28.66 15.07
C ASN A 270 33.16 28.40 13.63
N ALA A 271 33.40 29.51 12.93
CA ALA A 271 34.15 29.68 11.69
C ALA A 271 33.33 29.96 10.42
N GLU A 272 33.73 31.08 9.82
CA GLU A 272 33.19 31.81 8.69
C GLU A 272 33.16 30.99 7.39
N VAL A 273 32.10 31.20 6.62
CA VAL A 273 31.92 30.62 5.28
C VAL A 273 32.78 31.39 4.29
N SER A 274 33.84 30.76 3.78
CA SER A 274 34.50 31.19 2.54
C SER A 274 34.48 30.06 1.50
N GLY A 275 33.91 30.40 0.34
CA GLY A 275 33.60 29.61 -0.84
C GLY A 275 34.43 28.37 -1.14
N VAL A 276 33.72 27.30 -1.53
CA VAL A 276 34.23 26.27 -2.43
C VAL A 276 33.22 26.06 -3.55
N ASP A 277 33.81 26.06 -4.73
CA ASP A 277 33.30 26.00 -6.10
C ASP A 277 32.35 24.82 -6.36
N ALA A 278 31.18 25.14 -6.94
CA ALA A 278 30.20 24.16 -7.40
C ALA A 278 30.58 23.70 -8.80
N SER A 279 31.56 22.80 -8.90
CA SER A 279 31.69 21.94 -10.08
C SER A 279 30.85 20.69 -9.86
N GLU A 280 29.65 20.70 -10.43
CA GLU A 280 28.75 19.56 -10.55
C GLU A 280 29.49 18.37 -11.20
N PRO A 281 29.52 17.18 -10.57
CA PRO A 281 29.89 15.99 -11.29
C PRO A 281 28.74 15.64 -12.25
N ASP A 282 29.11 15.47 -13.50
CA ASP A 282 28.28 15.09 -14.65
C ASP A 282 27.63 13.72 -14.40
N ILE A 283 26.53 13.71 -13.64
CA ILE A 283 25.65 12.55 -13.51
C ILE A 283 24.82 12.53 -14.79
N ALA A 284 25.29 11.72 -15.74
CA ALA A 284 24.53 11.32 -16.91
C ALA A 284 23.06 11.08 -16.51
N ALA A 285 22.17 11.72 -17.25
CA ALA A 285 20.74 11.81 -17.01
C ALA A 285 20.04 10.44 -17.02
N ASP A 286 20.23 9.65 -15.97
CA ASP A 286 19.45 8.47 -15.69
C ASP A 286 18.15 8.92 -15.02
N LYS A 287 17.06 8.66 -15.74
CA LYS A 287 15.70 8.97 -15.32
C LYS A 287 15.52 8.54 -13.86
N PRO A 288 14.99 9.41 -12.99
CA PRO A 288 14.87 9.07 -11.59
C PRO A 288 14.00 7.82 -11.39
N TRP A 289 14.35 6.97 -10.43
CA TRP A 289 13.72 5.66 -10.21
C TRP A 289 12.21 5.71 -9.93
N TRP A 290 11.63 6.88 -9.63
CA TRP A 290 10.17 7.03 -9.47
C TRP A 290 9.43 7.29 -10.80
N LYS A 291 10.12 7.43 -11.93
CA LYS A 291 9.49 7.57 -13.25
C LYS A 291 8.95 6.24 -13.82
N PHE A 292 9.09 5.11 -13.13
CA PHE A 292 8.52 3.83 -13.59
C PHE A 292 7.01 3.72 -13.36
N TRP A 293 6.43 4.54 -12.48
CA TRP A 293 5.01 4.51 -12.09
C TRP A 293 4.02 5.09 -13.13
N VAL A 294 4.31 5.00 -14.43
CA VAL A 294 3.48 5.62 -15.49
C VAL A 294 2.40 4.64 -15.97
N ASN A 295 1.49 4.32 -15.07
CA ASN A 295 0.15 3.88 -15.43
C ASN A 295 -0.79 4.34 -14.32
N ASP A 296 -1.82 5.12 -14.63
CA ASP A 296 -2.79 5.65 -13.64
C ASP A 296 -3.64 4.57 -12.95
N GLY A 297 -3.24 3.31 -13.06
CA GLY A 297 -3.93 2.10 -12.65
C GLY A 297 -5.24 1.88 -13.40
N LYS A 298 -5.47 2.59 -14.52
CA LYS A 298 -6.73 2.52 -15.26
C LYS A 298 -7.00 1.07 -15.71
N PRO A 299 -8.26 0.61 -15.58
CA PRO A 299 -8.62 -0.72 -16.00
C PRO A 299 -8.43 -0.86 -17.52
N PRO A 300 -7.93 -2.01 -18.00
CA PRO A 300 -7.95 -2.32 -19.42
C PRO A 300 -9.41 -2.26 -19.91
N GLN A 301 -9.59 -1.74 -21.12
CA GLN A 301 -10.89 -1.69 -21.78
C GLN A 301 -11.02 -2.91 -22.69
N GLU A 302 -12.25 -3.39 -22.86
CA GLU A 302 -12.57 -4.44 -23.84
C GLU A 302 -12.44 -3.97 -25.29
#